data_AF-A0A1I1SQ15-F1
#
_entry.id   AF-A0A1I1SQ15-F1
#
_cell.length_a   1.000
_cell.length_b   1.000
_cell.length_c   1.000
_cell.angle_alpha   90.00
_cell.angle_beta   90.00
_cell.angle_gamma   90.00
#
_symmetry.space_group_name_H-M   'P 1'
#
loop_
_entity.id
_entity.type
_entity.pdbx_description
1 polymer ?
#
loop_
_entity_poly.entity_id
_entity_poly.type
_entity_poly.pdbx_seq_one_letter_code
_entity_poly.pdbx_strand_id
1 'polypeptide(L)'
;MSTRLRVLATGLGLGLTMAACSSNRVTVGGGPSYRYPHQEAYGRTMTCPDSRLPPLRDGGVSPDAARCSFADAQGSRVVHVGGKVLTEAEDPSEPGIGVADVEVGIHRLAGVSLNLDDPGPKIAHARTDAQGRYSVSGTFPPGNYAAIARQPQDQRFLAYRMFVVAEGAIGRIDGVMITIPLDQRLGP
;
A
#
# COMPACT_ATOMS: atom_id res chain seq x y z
N MET A 1 23.81 -15.57 61.23
CA MET A 1 24.31 -14.30 61.79
C MET A 1 24.04 -13.22 60.76
N SER A 2 22.83 -12.67 60.67
CA SER A 2 22.27 -11.56 61.45
C SER A 2 23.08 -10.26 61.32
N THR A 3 22.74 -9.44 60.31
CA THR A 3 22.97 -7.99 60.37
C THR A 3 21.77 -7.28 59.76
N ARG A 4 21.05 -6.55 60.63
CA ARG A 4 19.94 -5.66 60.30
C ARG A 4 20.49 -4.35 59.74
N LEU A 5 19.83 -3.76 58.75
CA LEU A 5 19.92 -2.32 58.50
C LEU A 5 18.52 -1.73 58.38
N ARG A 6 18.16 -0.92 59.38
CA ARG A 6 17.01 0.00 59.38
C ARG A 6 17.48 1.34 58.84
N VAL A 7 16.71 1.94 57.93
CA VAL A 7 16.71 3.40 57.75
C VAL A 7 15.26 3.88 57.76
N LEU A 8 14.99 4.81 58.67
CA LEU A 8 13.77 5.59 58.86
C LEU A 8 14.05 7.02 58.40
N ALA A 9 13.13 7.63 57.65
CA ALA A 9 12.81 9.07 57.56
C ALA A 9 11.71 9.19 56.48
N THR A 10 10.42 9.36 56.77
CA THR A 10 9.65 10.44 57.43
C THR A 10 9.70 11.78 56.69
N GLY A 11 8.55 12.18 56.12
CA GLY A 11 8.26 13.47 55.49
C GLY A 11 7.05 13.36 54.54
N LEU A 12 5.83 13.18 55.06
CA LEU A 12 4.80 14.23 55.21
C LEU A 12 4.59 15.14 53.98
N GLY A 13 3.48 14.89 53.29
CA GLY A 13 2.86 15.79 52.32
C GLY A 13 1.41 15.40 52.12
N LEU A 14 0.52 15.97 52.95
CA LEU A 14 -0.93 15.87 52.86
C LEU A 14 -1.42 16.52 51.56
N GLY A 15 -2.33 15.85 50.86
CA GLY A 15 -3.05 16.39 49.72
C GLY A 15 -4.17 15.44 49.29
N LEU A 16 -5.23 15.35 50.09
CA LEU A 16 -6.49 14.72 49.72
C LEU A 16 -7.18 15.56 48.65
N THR A 17 -7.40 15.00 47.46
CA THR A 17 -8.60 15.28 46.67
C THR A 17 -9.16 13.96 46.18
N MET A 18 -10.27 13.54 46.79
CA MET A 18 -11.12 12.49 46.26
C MET A 18 -11.81 13.01 44.99
N ALA A 19 -11.60 12.32 43.88
CA ALA A 19 -12.55 12.26 42.79
C ALA A 19 -12.71 10.77 42.42
N ALA A 20 -13.79 10.18 42.93
CA ALA A 20 -14.34 8.96 42.39
C ALA A 20 -14.83 9.25 40.97
N CYS A 21 -14.50 8.40 40.00
CA CYS A 21 -15.42 8.02 38.92
C CYS A 21 -14.86 6.86 38.09
N SER A 22 -15.61 5.75 38.17
CA SER A 22 -15.81 4.71 37.15
C SER A 22 -14.59 4.14 36.43
N SER A 23 -14.33 2.88 36.75
CA SER A 23 -13.79 1.88 35.82
C SER A 23 -14.64 1.82 34.54
N ASN A 24 -14.39 2.71 33.59
CA ASN A 24 -14.82 2.51 32.22
C ASN A 24 -13.82 1.56 31.56
N ARG A 25 -14.07 0.26 31.73
CA ARG A 25 -13.79 -0.69 30.65
C ARG A 25 -14.56 -0.18 29.44
N VAL A 26 -13.88 0.59 28.59
CA VAL A 26 -14.39 0.85 27.25
C VAL A 26 -14.11 -0.42 26.45
N THR A 27 -15.05 -1.36 26.49
CA THR A 27 -15.27 -2.26 25.37
C THR A 27 -15.67 -1.40 24.17
N VAL A 28 -14.68 -0.84 23.47
CA VAL A 28 -14.91 -0.31 22.12
C VAL A 28 -15.07 -1.55 21.25
N GLY A 29 -16.31 -1.81 20.85
CA GLY A 29 -16.62 -2.79 19.83
C GLY A 29 -15.71 -2.57 18.62
N GLY A 30 -15.15 -3.67 18.11
CA GLY A 30 -14.32 -3.72 16.92
C GLY A 30 -15.09 -3.34 15.66
N GLY A 31 -15.38 -2.04 15.50
CA GLY A 31 -15.64 -1.41 14.22
C GLY A 31 -14.36 -0.69 13.76
N PRO A 32 -14.12 -0.53 12.44
CA PRO A 32 -12.99 0.24 11.96
C PRO A 32 -13.13 1.69 12.44
N SER A 33 -12.30 2.10 13.40
CA SER A 33 -12.25 3.49 13.84
C SER A 33 -11.72 4.35 12.70
N TYR A 34 -12.61 5.15 12.11
CA TYR A 34 -12.22 6.10 11.08
C TYR A 34 -11.48 7.26 11.77
N ARG A 35 -10.15 7.28 11.63
CA ARG A 35 -9.33 8.39 12.11
C ARG A 35 -9.40 9.50 11.08
N TYR A 36 -10.00 10.63 11.44
CA TYR A 36 -10.01 11.79 10.56
C TYR A 36 -8.58 12.30 10.36
N PRO A 37 -8.17 12.52 9.11
CA PRO A 37 -6.85 13.08 8.84
C PRO A 37 -6.84 14.58 9.13
N HIS A 38 -5.76 15.06 9.74
CA HIS A 38 -5.59 16.40 10.29
C HIS A 38 -4.30 17.10 9.83
N GLN A 39 -3.37 16.38 9.18
CA GLN A 39 -2.07 16.92 8.80
C GLN A 39 -2.04 17.24 7.31
N GLU A 40 -1.80 18.48 6.90
CA GLU A 40 -1.77 18.88 5.49
C GLU A 40 -0.60 18.22 4.72
N ALA A 41 -0.85 17.79 3.48
CA ALA A 41 0.18 17.17 2.63
C ALA A 41 1.18 18.21 2.07
N TYR A 42 2.49 17.93 2.18
CA TYR A 42 3.53 18.78 1.60
C TYR A 42 3.59 18.61 0.08
N GLY A 43 3.16 19.64 -0.65
CA GLY A 43 3.30 19.76 -2.11
C GLY A 43 2.08 19.27 -2.90
N ARG A 44 1.66 20.07 -3.88
CA ARG A 44 0.58 19.71 -4.81
C ARG A 44 1.02 18.55 -5.71
N THR A 45 0.36 17.41 -5.65
CA THR A 45 0.48 16.38 -6.68
C THR A 45 -0.31 16.83 -7.92
N MET A 46 0.27 16.69 -9.13
CA MET A 46 -0.34 17.17 -10.39
C MET A 46 -1.66 16.47 -10.77
N THR A 47 -2.10 15.49 -9.99
CA THR A 47 -3.33 14.72 -10.20
C THR A 47 -4.48 15.17 -9.31
N CYS A 48 -4.26 16.13 -8.39
CA CYS A 48 -5.33 16.63 -7.51
C CYS A 48 -5.99 17.88 -8.11
N PRO A 49 -7.34 17.97 -8.09
CA PRO A 49 -8.04 19.16 -8.57
C PRO A 49 -7.73 20.38 -7.70
N ASP A 50 -7.51 21.55 -8.31
CA ASP A 50 -7.22 22.81 -7.61
C ASP A 50 -8.38 23.31 -6.74
N SER A 51 -9.59 22.78 -6.95
CA SER A 51 -10.80 23.14 -6.23
C SER A 51 -11.22 22.04 -5.26
N ARG A 52 -11.59 22.43 -4.03
CA ARG A 52 -12.21 21.55 -3.03
C ARG A 52 -13.42 20.85 -3.64
N LEU A 53 -13.39 19.53 -3.72
CA LEU A 53 -14.58 18.76 -4.11
C LEU A 53 -15.69 19.03 -3.09
N PRO A 54 -16.92 19.32 -3.54
CA PRO A 54 -18.03 19.57 -2.63
C PRO A 54 -18.26 18.34 -1.74
N PRO A 55 -18.68 18.55 -0.47
CA PRO A 55 -19.04 17.43 0.38
C PRO A 55 -20.14 16.60 -0.29
N LEU A 56 -20.11 15.28 -0.06
CA LEU A 56 -21.22 14.41 -0.44
C LEU A 56 -22.49 14.88 0.30
N ARG A 57 -23.65 14.50 -0.22
CA ARG A 57 -24.98 14.89 0.31
C ARG A 57 -25.20 14.55 1.78
N ASP A 58 -24.39 13.67 2.35
CA ASP A 58 -24.38 13.22 3.74
C ASP A 58 -23.45 14.06 4.65
N GLY A 59 -22.84 15.13 4.13
CA GLY A 59 -21.89 15.96 4.87
C GLY A 59 -20.49 15.34 4.99
N GLY A 60 -20.26 14.17 4.37
CA GLY A 60 -18.93 13.56 4.26
C GLY A 60 -18.08 14.26 3.21
N VAL A 61 -16.75 14.25 3.40
CA VAL A 61 -15.84 14.52 2.29
C VAL A 61 -15.68 13.25 1.45
N SER A 62 -15.62 13.38 0.13
CA SER A 62 -15.29 12.23 -0.72
C SER A 62 -13.97 11.61 -0.23
N PRO A 63 -13.84 10.27 -0.13
CA PRO A 63 -12.57 9.62 0.16
C PRO A 63 -11.44 10.11 -0.76
N ASP A 64 -11.77 10.47 -2.00
CA ASP A 64 -10.81 11.04 -2.96
C ASP A 64 -10.43 12.50 -2.64
N ALA A 65 -11.32 13.26 -1.99
CA ALA A 65 -11.02 14.61 -1.50
C ALA A 65 -10.13 14.60 -0.25
N ALA A 66 -10.31 13.61 0.63
CA ALA A 66 -9.46 13.40 1.80
C ALA A 66 -8.04 12.98 1.40
N ARG A 67 -7.91 12.17 0.34
CA ARG A 67 -6.63 11.69 -0.21
C ARG A 67 -5.75 12.80 -0.80
N CYS A 68 -6.33 13.89 -1.28
CA CYS A 68 -5.61 15.00 -1.89
C CYS A 68 -5.17 16.09 -0.91
N SER A 69 -5.74 16.13 0.31
CA SER A 69 -5.58 17.29 1.22
C SER A 69 -4.73 17.00 2.46
N PHE A 70 -4.54 15.72 2.85
CA PHE A 70 -3.92 15.40 4.12
C PHE A 70 -2.86 14.27 4.03
N ALA A 71 -1.67 14.50 4.59
CA ALA A 71 -0.57 13.55 4.71
C ALA A 71 -0.95 12.33 5.55
N ASP A 72 -1.81 12.51 6.56
CA ASP A 72 -2.25 11.43 7.46
C ASP A 72 -3.53 10.73 6.98
N ALA A 73 -4.12 11.16 5.86
CA ALA A 73 -5.02 10.29 5.10
C ALA A 73 -4.28 9.04 4.56
N GLN A 74 -2.94 9.08 4.56
CA GLN A 74 -2.05 7.95 4.31
C GLN A 74 -1.94 6.97 5.51
N GLY A 75 -2.67 7.19 6.60
CA GLY A 75 -2.79 6.25 7.74
C GLY A 75 -3.48 4.92 7.42
N SER A 76 -3.89 4.68 6.17
CA SER A 76 -4.47 3.40 5.73
C SER A 76 -3.63 2.76 4.61
N ARG A 77 -2.64 1.96 5.01
CA ARG A 77 -2.10 0.86 4.19
C ARG A 77 -1.65 1.27 2.78
N VAL A 78 -0.91 2.37 2.64
CA VAL A 78 -0.21 2.62 1.38
C VAL A 78 0.88 1.58 1.23
N VAL A 79 0.82 0.81 0.15
CA VAL A 79 1.85 -0.14 -0.23
C VAL A 79 2.49 0.36 -1.52
N HIS A 80 3.80 0.43 -1.52
CA HIS A 80 4.62 0.69 -2.70
C HIS A 80 4.96 -0.64 -3.35
N VAL A 81 4.49 -0.89 -4.56
CA VAL A 81 4.87 -2.07 -5.33
C VAL A 81 5.95 -1.67 -6.33
N GLY A 82 7.11 -2.31 -6.23
CA GLY A 82 8.28 -2.06 -7.06
C GLY A 82 8.77 -3.33 -7.74
N GLY A 83 9.22 -3.19 -8.98
CA GLY A 83 9.63 -4.33 -9.79
C GLY A 83 10.46 -3.94 -11.00
N LYS A 84 10.78 -4.95 -11.81
CA LYS A 84 11.31 -4.75 -13.16
C LYS A 84 10.61 -5.63 -14.18
N VAL A 85 10.55 -5.14 -15.41
CA VAL A 85 10.23 -5.92 -16.59
C VAL A 85 11.54 -6.26 -17.29
N LEU A 86 11.80 -7.54 -17.48
CA LEU A 86 13.00 -8.08 -18.10
C LEU A 86 12.62 -8.96 -19.28
N THR A 87 13.46 -9.03 -20.31
CA THR A 87 13.42 -10.16 -21.25
C THR A 87 14.02 -11.38 -20.57
N GLU A 88 13.51 -12.56 -20.90
CA GLU A 88 14.20 -13.81 -20.62
C GLU A 88 15.58 -13.79 -21.29
N ALA A 89 16.59 -14.26 -20.57
CA ALA A 89 17.95 -14.41 -21.10
C ALA A 89 18.12 -15.79 -21.72
N GLU A 90 19.01 -15.90 -22.70
CA GLU A 90 19.38 -17.20 -23.29
C GLU A 90 20.16 -18.07 -22.28
N ASP A 91 20.94 -17.43 -21.40
CA ASP A 91 21.66 -18.10 -20.31
C ASP A 91 20.93 -17.88 -18.96
N PRO A 92 20.60 -18.94 -18.20
CA PRO A 92 19.96 -18.82 -16.87
C PRO A 92 20.81 -18.08 -15.83
N SER A 93 22.10 -17.89 -16.08
CA SER A 93 23.02 -17.13 -15.23
C SER A 93 22.92 -15.62 -15.45
N GLU A 94 22.27 -15.19 -16.52
CA GLU A 94 22.13 -13.78 -16.86
C GLU A 94 20.78 -13.21 -16.40
N PRO A 95 20.76 -12.00 -15.81
CA PRO A 95 19.56 -11.42 -15.20
C PRO A 95 18.55 -10.83 -16.20
N GLY A 96 18.65 -11.13 -17.50
CA GLY A 96 17.79 -10.54 -18.54
C GLY A 96 18.05 -9.07 -18.81
N ILE A 97 17.46 -8.53 -19.88
CA ILE A 97 17.59 -7.11 -20.26
C ILE A 97 16.33 -6.36 -19.84
N GLY A 98 16.49 -5.21 -19.18
CA GLY A 98 15.39 -4.34 -18.79
C GLY A 98 14.63 -3.78 -20.00
N VAL A 99 13.29 -3.86 -19.96
CA VAL A 99 12.44 -3.41 -21.06
C VAL A 99 11.78 -2.07 -20.71
N ALA A 100 12.15 -1.03 -21.45
CA ALA A 100 11.64 0.33 -21.27
C ALA A 100 10.29 0.55 -21.96
N ASP A 101 9.59 1.60 -21.54
CA ASP A 101 8.31 2.05 -22.13
C ASP A 101 7.22 0.96 -22.17
N VAL A 102 7.16 0.12 -21.13
CA VAL A 102 6.11 -0.89 -20.93
C VAL A 102 5.11 -0.39 -19.90
N GLU A 103 3.81 -0.52 -20.18
CA GLU A 103 2.76 -0.27 -19.17
C GLU A 103 2.64 -1.49 -18.26
N VAL A 104 2.76 -1.28 -16.96
CA VAL A 104 2.51 -2.29 -15.94
C VAL A 104 1.25 -1.92 -15.18
N GLY A 105 0.17 -2.67 -15.39
CA GLY A 105 -1.08 -2.55 -14.64
C GLY A 105 -1.12 -3.51 -13.46
N ILE A 106 -1.51 -3.03 -12.28
CA ILE A 106 -1.76 -3.89 -11.12
C ILE A 106 -3.25 -4.15 -11.00
N HIS A 107 -3.63 -5.43 -11.06
CA HIS A 107 -5.00 -5.91 -11.00
C HIS A 107 -5.23 -6.69 -9.71
N ARG A 108 -6.38 -6.46 -9.08
CA ARG A 108 -6.83 -7.28 -7.95
C ARG A 108 -7.54 -8.52 -8.48
N LEU A 109 -7.08 -9.69 -8.08
CA LEU A 109 -7.68 -10.95 -8.49
C LEU A 109 -8.86 -11.30 -7.58
N ALA A 110 -9.93 -11.85 -8.17
CA ALA A 110 -11.06 -12.38 -7.42
C ALA A 110 -10.74 -13.71 -6.71
N GLY A 111 -9.72 -14.43 -7.18
CA GLY A 111 -9.30 -15.73 -6.66
C GLY A 111 -7.78 -15.92 -6.71
N VAL A 112 -7.34 -17.18 -6.80
CA VAL A 112 -5.92 -17.56 -6.86
C VAL A 112 -5.38 -17.73 -8.27
N SER A 113 -6.26 -17.70 -9.28
CA SER A 113 -5.90 -17.78 -10.70
C SER A 113 -6.11 -16.43 -11.38
N LEU A 114 -5.28 -16.16 -12.38
CA LEU A 114 -5.44 -15.03 -13.29
C LEU A 114 -6.26 -15.48 -14.50
N ASN A 115 -7.30 -14.73 -14.84
CA ASN A 115 -7.94 -14.76 -16.15
C ASN A 115 -7.46 -13.52 -16.93
N LEU A 116 -6.81 -13.69 -18.09
CA LEU A 116 -6.28 -12.56 -18.85
C LEU A 116 -7.37 -11.73 -19.56
N ASP A 117 -8.51 -12.34 -19.86
CA ASP A 117 -9.66 -11.65 -20.48
C ASP A 117 -10.43 -10.81 -19.47
N ASP A 118 -10.44 -11.24 -18.20
CA ASP A 118 -10.98 -10.50 -17.07
C ASP A 118 -10.04 -10.60 -15.86
N PRO A 119 -8.96 -9.81 -15.84
CA PRO A 119 -7.97 -9.84 -14.77
C PRO A 119 -8.50 -9.22 -13.45
N GLY A 120 -9.74 -8.74 -13.43
CA GLY A 120 -10.29 -7.95 -12.36
C GLY A 120 -9.88 -6.47 -12.44
N PRO A 121 -10.30 -5.65 -11.45
CA PRO A 121 -10.13 -4.21 -11.51
C PRO A 121 -8.65 -3.81 -11.49
N LYS A 122 -8.26 -2.97 -12.44
CA LYS A 122 -6.96 -2.26 -12.43
C LYS A 122 -6.99 -1.21 -11.34
N ILE A 123 -6.15 -1.34 -10.33
CA ILE A 123 -6.11 -0.44 -9.16
C ILE A 123 -4.91 0.50 -9.14
N ALA A 124 -3.87 0.19 -9.92
CA ALA A 124 -2.70 1.02 -10.11
C ALA A 124 -2.05 0.72 -11.47
N HIS A 125 -1.24 1.65 -11.97
CA HIS A 125 -0.43 1.42 -13.16
C HIS A 125 0.85 2.27 -13.13
N ALA A 126 1.88 1.81 -13.80
CA ALA A 126 3.13 2.55 -14.03
C ALA A 126 3.65 2.28 -15.44
N ARG A 127 4.64 3.07 -15.85
CA ARG A 127 5.44 2.84 -17.06
C ARG A 127 6.87 2.53 -16.66
N THR A 128 7.51 1.58 -17.35
CA THR A 128 8.90 1.23 -17.05
C THR A 128 9.88 2.31 -17.52
N ASP A 129 10.94 2.53 -16.75
CA ASP A 129 12.06 3.39 -17.11
C ASP A 129 13.03 2.73 -18.11
N ALA A 130 14.10 3.43 -18.47
CA ALA A 130 15.13 2.95 -19.40
C ALA A 130 15.83 1.66 -18.93
N GLN A 131 15.78 1.33 -17.64
CA GLN A 131 16.34 0.12 -17.04
C GLN A 131 15.27 -0.95 -16.76
N GLY A 132 14.05 -0.76 -17.27
CA GLY A 132 12.92 -1.64 -17.09
C GLY A 132 12.29 -1.60 -15.69
N ARG A 133 12.66 -0.66 -14.83
CA ARG A 133 12.09 -0.56 -13.47
C ARG A 133 10.73 0.13 -13.51
N TYR A 134 9.84 -0.31 -12.64
CA TYR A 134 8.57 0.37 -12.38
C TYR A 134 8.31 0.46 -10.88
N SER A 135 7.53 1.45 -10.49
CA SER A 135 7.02 1.58 -9.13
C SER A 135 5.62 2.20 -9.15
N VAL A 136 4.71 1.61 -8.38
CA VAL A 136 3.37 2.14 -8.13
C VAL A 136 3.12 2.27 -6.64
N SER A 137 2.28 3.23 -6.27
CA SER A 137 1.87 3.43 -4.88
C SER A 137 0.35 3.46 -4.85
N GLY A 138 -0.24 2.83 -3.83
CA GLY A 138 -1.69 2.77 -3.72
C GLY A 138 -2.13 2.08 -2.44
N THR A 139 -3.44 2.04 -2.22
CA THR A 139 -4.02 1.24 -1.13
C THR A 139 -4.27 -0.16 -1.68
N PHE A 140 -3.54 -1.14 -1.16
CA PHE A 140 -3.69 -2.54 -1.56
C PHE A 140 -4.28 -3.33 -0.38
N PRO A 141 -5.60 -3.61 -0.37
CA PRO A 141 -6.18 -4.53 0.59
C PRO A 141 -5.49 -5.89 0.54
N PRO A 142 -5.45 -6.66 1.64
CA PRO A 142 -4.92 -8.02 1.59
C PRO A 142 -5.64 -8.87 0.53
N GLY A 143 -4.87 -9.68 -0.20
CA GLY A 143 -5.38 -10.51 -1.28
C GLY A 143 -4.37 -10.80 -2.38
N ASN A 144 -4.86 -11.43 -3.44
CA ASN A 144 -4.06 -11.80 -4.61
C ASN A 144 -4.11 -10.70 -5.68
N TYR A 145 -2.96 -10.48 -6.30
CA TYR A 145 -2.78 -9.46 -7.32
C TYR A 145 -2.00 -10.02 -8.50
N ALA A 146 -2.18 -9.38 -9.66
CA ALA A 146 -1.36 -9.58 -10.83
C ALA A 146 -0.79 -8.24 -11.31
N ALA A 147 0.52 -8.20 -11.54
CA ALA A 147 1.16 -7.17 -12.33
C ALA A 147 1.19 -7.63 -13.78
N ILE A 148 0.51 -6.92 -14.67
CA ILE A 148 0.37 -7.28 -16.08
C ILE A 148 1.11 -6.25 -16.92
N ALA A 149 2.10 -6.72 -17.69
CA ALA A 149 2.88 -5.92 -18.61
C ALA A 149 2.23 -5.91 -20.00
N ARG A 150 1.98 -4.71 -20.53
CA ARG A 150 1.43 -4.48 -21.87
C ARG A 150 2.23 -3.43 -22.61
N GLN A 151 2.27 -3.56 -23.93
CA GLN A 151 2.82 -2.53 -24.79
C GLN A 151 1.84 -1.33 -24.82
N PRO A 152 2.27 -0.10 -24.50
CA PRO A 152 1.36 1.04 -24.40
C PRO A 152 0.63 1.40 -25.70
N GLN A 153 1.29 1.20 -26.85
CA GLN A 153 0.81 1.65 -28.16
C GLN A 153 -0.37 0.83 -28.70
N ASP A 154 -0.32 -0.50 -28.52
CA ASP A 154 -1.31 -1.44 -29.07
C ASP A 154 -1.97 -2.30 -27.98
N GLN A 155 -1.64 -2.06 -26.71
CA GLN A 155 -2.14 -2.81 -25.54
C GLN A 155 -1.84 -4.33 -25.60
N ARG A 156 -0.90 -4.74 -26.46
CA ARG A 156 -0.48 -6.13 -26.60
C ARG A 156 0.05 -6.65 -25.27
N PHE A 157 -0.45 -7.82 -24.87
CA PHE A 157 0.02 -8.53 -23.69
C PHE A 157 1.46 -9.00 -23.90
N LEU A 158 2.31 -8.78 -22.89
CA LEU A 158 3.72 -9.22 -22.91
C LEU A 158 3.97 -10.34 -21.90
N ALA A 159 3.59 -10.11 -20.64
CA ALA A 159 3.78 -11.06 -19.54
C ALA A 159 2.98 -10.61 -18.30
N TYR A 160 2.91 -11.47 -17.29
CA TYR A 160 2.40 -11.09 -15.97
C TYR A 160 3.22 -11.70 -14.83
N ARG A 161 3.05 -11.13 -13.64
CA ARG A 161 3.53 -11.71 -12.38
C ARG A 161 2.44 -11.64 -11.33
N MET A 162 2.10 -12.78 -10.74
CA MET A 162 1.21 -12.83 -9.59
C MET A 162 1.98 -12.58 -8.29
N PHE A 163 1.34 -11.92 -7.34
CA PHE A 163 1.87 -11.68 -6.00
C PHE A 163 0.73 -11.56 -4.98
N VAL A 164 1.08 -11.70 -3.70
CA VAL A 164 0.13 -11.66 -2.58
C VAL A 164 0.46 -10.47 -1.70
N VAL A 165 -0.56 -9.71 -1.33
CA VAL A 165 -0.48 -8.71 -0.27
C VAL A 165 -1.03 -9.35 1.00
N ALA A 166 -0.14 -9.59 1.96
CA ALA A 166 -0.51 -10.21 3.23
C ALA A 166 -1.36 -9.28 4.10
N GLU A 167 -2.05 -9.84 5.08
CA GLU A 167 -2.73 -9.05 6.10
C GLU A 167 -1.73 -8.20 6.89
N GLY A 168 -2.04 -6.92 7.07
CA GLY A 168 -1.13 -5.97 7.74
C GLY A 168 0.08 -5.54 6.91
N ALA A 169 0.17 -5.92 5.63
CA ALA A 169 1.21 -5.42 4.74
C ALA A 169 1.12 -3.88 4.63
N ILE A 170 2.16 -3.22 5.11
CA ILE A 170 2.36 -1.77 5.04
C ILE A 170 3.78 -1.51 4.53
N GLY A 171 3.99 -0.40 3.82
CA GLY A 171 5.31 -0.05 3.33
C GLY A 171 5.54 -0.51 1.89
N ARG A 172 6.47 -1.43 1.65
CA ARG A 172 7.02 -1.69 0.31
C ARG A 172 7.07 -3.18 -0.02
N ILE A 173 6.56 -3.54 -1.20
CA ILE A 173 6.70 -4.85 -1.85
C ILE A 173 7.64 -4.65 -3.03
N ASP A 174 8.89 -5.07 -2.87
CA ASP A 174 9.89 -5.09 -3.93
C ASP A 174 9.97 -6.47 -4.59
N GLY A 175 10.66 -6.52 -5.74
CA GLY A 175 10.99 -7.78 -6.39
C GLY A 175 9.82 -8.40 -7.15
N VAL A 176 8.80 -7.61 -7.52
CA VAL A 176 7.77 -8.05 -8.46
C VAL A 176 8.38 -8.04 -9.87
N MET A 177 9.11 -9.11 -10.19
CA MET A 177 9.80 -9.26 -11.47
C MET A 177 8.85 -9.86 -12.50
N ILE A 178 8.72 -9.19 -13.65
CA ILE A 178 7.98 -9.68 -14.81
C ILE A 178 9.01 -10.06 -15.88
N THR A 179 9.04 -11.32 -16.27
CA THR A 179 9.92 -11.81 -17.32
C THR A 179 9.10 -12.03 -18.59
N ILE A 180 9.48 -11.35 -19.68
CA ILE A 180 8.90 -11.52 -21.01
C ILE A 180 9.62 -12.70 -21.66
N PRO A 181 8.90 -13.78 -22.02
CA PRO A 181 9.51 -14.94 -22.64
C PRO A 181 10.09 -14.59 -24.01
N LEU A 182 11.21 -15.23 -24.38
CA LEU A 182 11.83 -15.05 -25.71
C LEU A 182 10.90 -15.53 -26.82
N ASP A 183 10.17 -16.61 -26.58
CA ASP A 183 9.09 -17.08 -27.46
C ASP A 183 7.72 -16.64 -26.92
N GLN A 184 7.13 -15.65 -27.58
CA GLN A 184 5.79 -15.16 -27.23
C GLN A 184 4.67 -16.19 -27.47
N ARG A 185 4.96 -17.31 -28.16
CA ARG A 185 4.02 -18.44 -28.33
C ARG A 185 3.99 -19.40 -27.16
N LEU A 186 4.98 -19.32 -26.26
CA LEU A 186 5.08 -20.14 -25.05
C LEU A 186 4.52 -19.44 -23.80
N GLY A 187 3.98 -18.22 -23.97
CA GLY A 187 3.16 -17.60 -22.94
C GLY A 187 1.87 -18.41 -22.70
N PRO A 188 1.37 -18.49 -21.45
CA PRO A 188 0.13 -19.20 -21.13
C PRO A 188 -1.10 -18.57 -21.79
#